data_AF-A0A317JE52-F1
#
_entry.id   AF-A0A317JE52-F1
#
_cell.length_a   1.000
_cell.length_b   1.000
_cell.length_c   1.000
_cell.angle_alpha   90.00
_cell.angle_beta   90.00
_cell.angle_gamma   90.00
#
_symmetry.space_group_name_H-M   'P 1'
#
loop_
_entity.id
_entity.type
_entity.pdbx_description
1 polymer ?
#
loop_
_entity_poly.entity_id
_entity_poly.type
_entity_poly.pdbx_seq_one_letter_code
_entity_poly.pdbx_strand_id
1 'polypeptide(L)'
;IESSARWAGFDTQKGGNNAVKLVQSLVGDTVVSRGVVSVDYGDRPFAITPRTHLAGIERDVQDKLCTTFLRKIDDAGPGRTNAIVRDADIKGITGTDLPVLDQQTLRNLAVMPYKMRALYCQRLANSIAASRFSEDMNRSLDVLSVASQNPNLPDLRRKEIADKREVLKQSIDATLELQRERNAPLNQVVAQINREGSAIRQDLSNERILRDEETLETESAKGRFFDCSDGVLCDQNGGGR
;
A
#
# COMPACT_ATOMS: atom_id res chain seq x y z
N ILE A 1 -3.89 -17.27 26.25
CA ILE A 1 -4.36 -16.22 25.31
C ILE A 1 -5.41 -16.78 24.36
N GLU A 2 -5.13 -17.87 23.64
CA GLU A 2 -6.03 -18.44 22.64
C GLU A 2 -7.41 -18.83 23.21
N SER A 3 -7.44 -19.49 24.38
CA SER A 3 -8.69 -19.86 25.07
C SER A 3 -9.55 -18.64 25.44
N SER A 4 -8.92 -17.53 25.85
CA SER A 4 -9.65 -16.29 26.17
C SER A 4 -10.14 -15.58 24.91
N ALA A 5 -9.39 -15.67 23.82
CA ALA A 5 -9.81 -15.14 22.53
C ALA A 5 -11.01 -15.90 21.94
N ARG A 6 -11.03 -17.24 22.06
CA ARG A 6 -12.18 -18.07 21.68
C ARG A 6 -13.41 -17.78 22.54
N TRP A 7 -13.23 -17.63 23.87
CA TRP A 7 -14.32 -17.21 24.76
C TRP A 7 -14.94 -15.87 24.34
N ALA A 8 -14.11 -14.93 23.90
CA ALA A 8 -14.54 -13.61 23.42
C ALA A 8 -15.06 -13.60 21.96
N GLY A 9 -15.07 -14.74 21.26
CA GLY A 9 -15.57 -14.86 19.90
C GLY A 9 -14.66 -14.28 18.82
N PHE A 10 -13.36 -14.03 19.10
CA PHE A 10 -12.41 -13.52 18.09
C PHE A 10 -12.16 -14.51 16.94
N ASP A 11 -12.46 -15.79 17.13
CA ASP A 11 -12.40 -16.83 16.12
C ASP A 11 -13.48 -16.68 15.02
N THR A 12 -14.62 -16.10 15.38
CA THR A 12 -15.74 -15.83 14.46
C THR A 12 -15.63 -14.49 13.74
N GLN A 13 -14.74 -13.59 14.19
CA GLN A 13 -14.57 -12.26 13.62
C GLN A 13 -13.62 -12.27 12.41
N LYS A 14 -13.94 -11.50 11.36
CA LYS A 14 -13.05 -11.30 10.21
C LYS A 14 -11.71 -10.71 10.68
N GLY A 15 -10.63 -11.45 10.50
CA GLY A 15 -9.28 -11.05 10.89
C GLY A 15 -8.95 -11.25 12.38
N GLY A 16 -9.89 -11.71 13.21
CA GLY A 16 -9.65 -11.94 14.63
C GLY A 16 -8.64 -13.07 14.88
N ASN A 17 -8.71 -14.17 14.13
CA ASN A 17 -7.69 -15.24 14.19
C ASN A 17 -6.27 -14.75 13.88
N ASN A 18 -6.11 -13.82 12.93
CA ASN A 18 -4.79 -13.27 12.61
C ASN A 18 -4.27 -12.37 13.74
N ALA A 19 -5.15 -11.58 14.36
CA ALA A 19 -4.79 -10.76 15.52
C ALA A 19 -4.38 -11.64 16.73
N VAL A 20 -5.10 -12.74 16.99
CA VAL A 20 -4.75 -13.68 18.06
C VAL A 20 -3.39 -14.33 17.81
N LYS A 21 -3.13 -14.78 16.59
CA LYS A 21 -1.82 -15.32 16.20
C LYS A 21 -0.70 -14.29 16.33
N LEU A 22 -0.97 -13.05 15.95
CA LEU A 22 -0.02 -11.96 16.07
C LEU A 22 0.31 -11.67 17.54
N VAL A 23 -0.70 -11.55 18.41
CA VAL A 23 -0.53 -11.40 19.86
C VAL A 23 0.28 -12.55 20.45
N GLN A 24 -0.02 -13.79 20.06
CA GLN A 24 0.73 -14.96 20.50
C GLN A 24 2.20 -14.88 20.08
N SER A 25 2.48 -14.44 18.85
CA SER A 25 3.86 -14.27 18.38
C SER A 25 4.62 -13.10 19.04
N LEU A 26 3.92 -12.06 19.49
CA LEU A 26 4.52 -10.86 20.12
C LEU A 26 4.81 -11.07 21.60
N VAL A 27 3.90 -11.73 22.31
CA VAL A 27 3.88 -11.76 23.77
C VAL A 27 4.09 -13.17 24.33
N GLY A 28 3.73 -14.20 23.56
CA GLY A 28 3.78 -15.59 23.97
C GLY A 28 2.68 -15.99 24.96
N ASP A 29 2.18 -17.21 24.79
CA ASP A 29 1.26 -17.86 25.73
C ASP A 29 2.03 -18.77 26.68
N THR A 30 1.82 -18.62 27.99
CA THR A 30 2.52 -19.41 29.01
C THR A 30 1.79 -20.73 29.22
N VAL A 31 2.33 -21.79 28.65
CA VAL A 31 1.78 -23.14 28.70
C VAL A 31 2.48 -23.94 29.80
N VAL A 32 1.71 -24.65 30.60
CA VAL A 32 2.24 -25.58 31.62
C VAL A 32 1.99 -26.99 31.12
N SER A 33 3.06 -27.69 30.75
CA SER A 33 2.98 -29.08 30.28
C SER A 33 3.89 -29.96 31.13
N ARG A 34 3.31 -30.99 31.76
CA ARG A 34 4.04 -32.01 32.56
C ARG A 34 5.00 -31.42 33.60
N GLY A 35 4.60 -30.34 34.27
CA GLY A 35 5.41 -29.67 35.31
C GLY A 35 6.48 -28.70 34.79
N VAL A 36 6.61 -28.54 33.47
CA VAL A 36 7.49 -27.54 32.84
C VAL A 36 6.64 -26.35 32.39
N VAL A 37 7.08 -25.14 32.75
CA VAL A 37 6.51 -23.88 32.25
C VAL A 37 7.27 -23.50 30.98
N SER A 38 6.58 -23.42 29.85
CA SER A 38 7.14 -22.98 28.57
C SER A 38 6.31 -21.83 27.99
N VAL A 39 6.92 -21.08 27.08
CA VAL A 39 6.23 -20.01 26.34
C VAL A 39 6.04 -20.46 24.91
N ASP A 40 4.79 -20.43 24.45
CA ASP A 40 4.40 -20.78 23.09
C ASP A 40 4.11 -19.51 22.27
N TYR A 41 4.79 -19.38 21.13
CA TYR A 41 4.65 -18.26 20.19
C TYR A 41 3.79 -18.62 18.95
N GLY A 42 3.06 -19.73 19.01
CA GLY A 42 2.12 -20.17 17.97
C GLY A 42 2.85 -20.75 16.77
N ASP A 43 2.59 -20.20 15.58
CA ASP A 43 3.16 -20.68 14.32
C ASP A 43 4.68 -20.42 14.21
N ARG A 44 5.30 -19.75 15.19
CA ARG A 44 6.71 -19.35 15.16
C ARG A 44 7.48 -19.91 16.35
N PRO A 45 8.76 -20.28 16.15
CA PRO A 45 9.57 -20.83 17.24
C PRO A 45 10.11 -19.76 18.20
N PHE A 46 9.99 -18.46 17.90
CA PHE A 46 10.52 -17.37 18.71
C PHE A 46 9.61 -16.12 18.68
N ALA A 47 9.80 -15.27 19.69
CA ALA A 47 9.08 -14.00 19.84
C ALA A 47 9.40 -13.02 18.71
N ILE A 48 8.38 -12.27 18.28
CA ILE A 48 8.51 -11.14 17.37
C ILE A 48 8.46 -9.86 18.17
N THR A 49 9.22 -8.86 17.72
CA THR A 49 9.12 -7.50 18.27
C THR A 49 8.26 -6.64 17.35
N PRO A 50 7.57 -5.61 17.87
CA PRO A 50 6.81 -4.68 17.03
C PRO A 50 7.65 -4.10 15.89
N ARG A 51 8.93 -3.83 16.14
CA ARG A 51 9.89 -3.39 15.12
C ARG A 51 10.11 -4.42 14.00
N THR A 52 10.26 -5.71 14.33
CA THR A 52 10.44 -6.75 13.30
C THR A 52 9.15 -7.04 12.54
N HIS A 53 7.99 -6.92 13.18
CA HIS A 53 6.68 -6.99 12.51
C HIS A 53 6.52 -5.86 11.50
N LEU A 54 6.79 -4.61 11.91
CA LEU A 54 6.72 -3.45 11.05
C LEU A 54 7.65 -3.56 9.84
N ALA A 55 8.91 -3.96 10.05
CA ALA A 55 9.85 -4.17 8.95
C ALA A 55 9.38 -5.25 7.96
N GLY A 56 8.62 -6.25 8.43
CA GLY A 56 7.96 -7.24 7.57
C GLY A 56 6.87 -6.62 6.72
N ILE A 57 6.00 -5.79 7.31
CA ILE A 57 4.94 -5.08 6.59
C ILE A 57 5.54 -4.11 5.56
N GLU A 58 6.57 -3.34 5.94
CA GLU A 58 7.26 -2.41 5.03
C GLU A 58 7.74 -3.12 3.77
N ARG A 59 8.41 -4.29 3.91
CA ARG A 59 8.86 -5.10 2.78
C ARG A 59 7.70 -5.61 1.92
N ASP A 60 6.67 -6.20 2.55
CA ASP A 60 5.51 -6.73 1.83
C ASP A 60 4.78 -5.65 1.00
N VAL A 61 4.56 -4.48 1.61
CA VAL A 61 3.91 -3.35 0.93
C VAL A 61 4.81 -2.81 -0.18
N GLN A 62 6.12 -2.66 0.07
CA GLN A 62 7.07 -2.19 -0.92
C GLN A 62 7.16 -3.13 -2.13
N ASP A 63 7.20 -4.44 -1.91
CA ASP A 63 7.23 -5.42 -2.99
C ASP A 63 5.92 -5.44 -3.78
N LYS A 64 4.78 -5.40 -3.10
CA LYS A 64 3.48 -5.39 -3.81
C LYS A 64 3.27 -4.11 -4.60
N LEU A 65 3.56 -2.94 -4.01
CA LEU A 65 3.31 -1.64 -4.62
C LEU A 65 4.40 -1.26 -5.63
N CYS A 66 5.67 -1.30 -5.23
CA CYS A 66 6.76 -0.72 -6.03
C CYS A 66 7.36 -1.67 -7.05
N THR A 67 7.39 -2.98 -6.79
CA THR A 67 7.98 -3.94 -7.74
C THR A 67 6.90 -4.65 -8.55
N THR A 68 5.85 -5.15 -7.91
CA THR A 68 4.82 -5.94 -8.61
C THR A 68 3.84 -5.04 -9.36
N PHE A 69 3.26 -4.06 -8.68
CA PHE A 69 2.17 -3.26 -9.24
C PHE A 69 2.66 -2.22 -10.27
N LEU A 70 3.74 -1.49 -9.99
CA LEU A 70 4.31 -0.56 -10.97
C LEU A 70 4.81 -1.28 -12.22
N ARG A 71 5.40 -2.47 -12.10
CA ARG A 71 5.81 -3.26 -13.27
C ARG A 71 4.61 -3.70 -14.10
N LYS A 72 3.50 -4.13 -13.48
CA LYS A 72 2.25 -4.42 -14.20
C LYS A 72 1.74 -3.22 -15.00
N ILE A 73 1.93 -2.00 -14.49
CA ILE A 73 1.55 -0.77 -15.20
C ILE A 73 2.52 -0.48 -16.35
N ASP A 74 3.83 -0.62 -16.13
CA ASP A 74 4.84 -0.43 -17.18
C ASP A 74 4.65 -1.43 -18.33
N ASP A 75 4.39 -2.71 -18.03
CA ASP A 75 4.15 -3.79 -19.00
C ASP A 75 2.88 -3.56 -19.84
N ALA A 76 1.92 -2.80 -19.32
CA ALA A 76 0.63 -2.54 -19.97
C ALA A 76 0.61 -1.34 -20.92
N GLY A 77 1.56 -0.43 -20.76
CA GLY A 77 1.62 0.83 -21.47
C GLY A 77 0.59 1.89 -21.00
N PRO A 78 0.77 3.15 -21.42
CA PRO A 78 0.06 4.32 -20.88
C PRO A 78 -1.44 4.38 -21.18
N GLY A 79 -1.97 3.56 -22.10
CA GLY A 79 -3.37 3.56 -22.52
C GLY A 79 -4.30 2.58 -21.79
N ARG A 80 -3.77 1.67 -20.96
CA ARG A 80 -4.54 0.55 -20.36
C ARG A 80 -4.57 0.51 -18.84
N THR A 81 -4.05 1.54 -18.18
CA THR A 81 -4.00 1.67 -16.71
C THR A 81 -5.36 1.48 -16.04
N ASN A 82 -6.46 1.95 -16.64
CA ASN A 82 -7.81 1.83 -16.05
C ASN A 82 -8.36 0.39 -16.06
N ALA A 83 -7.91 -0.46 -16.99
CA ALA A 83 -8.37 -1.84 -17.10
C ALA A 83 -7.62 -2.81 -16.17
N ILE A 84 -6.49 -2.37 -15.60
CA ILE A 84 -5.52 -3.24 -14.91
C ILE A 84 -5.52 -2.99 -13.40
N VAL A 85 -5.77 -1.76 -12.97
CA VAL A 85 -5.85 -1.43 -11.55
C VAL A 85 -7.25 -1.76 -11.04
N ARG A 86 -7.41 -2.94 -10.43
CA ARG A 86 -8.67 -3.34 -9.77
C ARG A 86 -8.62 -2.97 -8.30
N ASP A 87 -9.78 -2.69 -7.71
CA ASP A 87 -9.90 -2.41 -6.27
C ASP A 87 -9.41 -3.59 -5.41
N ALA A 88 -9.46 -4.81 -5.95
CA ALA A 88 -8.87 -6.00 -5.31
C ALA A 88 -7.34 -5.92 -5.18
N ASP A 89 -6.63 -5.36 -6.18
CA ASP A 89 -5.18 -5.17 -6.12
C ASP A 89 -4.83 -4.08 -5.11
N ILE A 90 -5.60 -2.99 -5.09
CA ILE A 90 -5.45 -1.90 -4.11
C ILE A 90 -5.67 -2.46 -2.69
N LYS A 91 -6.73 -3.23 -2.48
CA LYS A 91 -7.01 -3.89 -1.20
C LYS A 91 -5.91 -4.88 -0.79
N GLY A 92 -5.29 -5.57 -1.74
CA GLY A 92 -4.13 -6.43 -1.47
C GLY A 92 -2.90 -5.65 -0.95
N ILE A 93 -2.74 -4.39 -1.36
CA ILE A 93 -1.65 -3.50 -0.97
C ILE A 93 -1.96 -2.71 0.31
N THR A 94 -3.21 -2.29 0.53
CA THR A 94 -3.62 -1.53 1.73
C THR A 94 -4.00 -2.44 2.89
N GLY A 95 -4.49 -3.66 2.61
CA GLY A 95 -4.72 -4.72 3.62
C GLY A 95 -5.88 -4.43 4.56
N THR A 96 -6.56 -3.32 4.32
CA THR A 96 -7.62 -2.75 5.12
C THR A 96 -8.81 -2.48 4.20
N ASP A 97 -10.02 -2.52 4.78
CA ASP A 97 -11.25 -2.18 4.07
C ASP A 97 -11.44 -0.66 3.90
N LEU A 98 -10.58 0.14 4.53
CA LEU A 98 -10.60 1.59 4.39
C LEU A 98 -9.90 2.00 3.08
N PRO A 99 -10.50 2.88 2.27
CA PRO A 99 -9.89 3.38 1.03
C PRO A 99 -8.78 4.37 1.38
N VAL A 100 -7.63 3.80 1.75
CA VAL A 100 -6.41 4.52 2.12
C VAL A 100 -5.68 5.01 0.87
N LEU A 101 -5.94 4.39 -0.28
CA LEU A 101 -5.32 4.68 -1.56
C LEU A 101 -6.37 4.62 -2.68
N ASP A 102 -6.44 5.66 -3.48
CA ASP A 102 -7.35 5.77 -4.61
C ASP A 102 -6.63 5.47 -5.94
N GLN A 103 -7.42 5.05 -6.94
CA GLN A 103 -6.90 4.72 -8.26
C GLN A 103 -6.23 5.93 -8.94
N GLN A 104 -6.68 7.15 -8.63
CA GLN A 104 -6.16 8.36 -9.25
C GLN A 104 -4.75 8.70 -8.75
N THR A 105 -4.45 8.50 -7.46
CA THR A 105 -3.10 8.59 -6.92
C THR A 105 -2.13 7.60 -7.57
N LEU A 106 -2.57 6.36 -7.80
CA LEU A 106 -1.75 5.35 -8.48
C LEU A 106 -1.46 5.70 -9.94
N ARG A 107 -2.44 6.28 -10.66
CA ARG A 107 -2.24 6.78 -12.03
C ARG A 107 -1.24 7.94 -12.06
N ASN A 108 -1.37 8.86 -11.11
CA ASN A 108 -0.45 9.99 -10.96
C ASN A 108 0.98 9.51 -10.70
N LEU A 109 1.15 8.51 -9.84
CA LEU A 109 2.45 7.90 -9.56
C LEU A 109 3.04 7.21 -10.80
N ALA A 110 2.21 6.54 -11.61
CA ALA A 110 2.68 5.80 -12.78
C ALA A 110 3.30 6.67 -13.88
N VAL A 111 2.76 7.88 -14.08
CA VAL A 111 3.24 8.85 -15.07
C VAL A 111 4.55 9.53 -14.66
N MET A 112 4.92 9.48 -13.39
CA MET A 112 6.13 10.15 -12.90
C MET A 112 7.42 9.54 -13.49
N PRO A 113 8.47 10.35 -13.67
CA PRO A 113 9.80 9.86 -14.03
C PRO A 113 10.31 8.82 -13.03
N TYR A 114 11.07 7.83 -13.51
CA TYR A 114 11.51 6.67 -12.73
C TYR A 114 12.09 7.01 -11.34
N LYS A 115 12.97 8.02 -11.25
CA LYS A 115 13.59 8.42 -9.97
C LYS A 115 12.57 8.98 -8.97
N MET A 116 11.67 9.85 -9.44
CA MET A 116 10.61 10.44 -8.63
C MET A 116 9.58 9.39 -8.23
N ARG A 117 9.19 8.55 -9.19
CA ARG A 117 8.28 7.41 -8.97
C ARG A 117 8.81 6.47 -7.89
N ALA A 118 10.09 6.10 -7.93
CA ALA A 118 10.70 5.24 -6.92
C ALA A 118 10.67 5.87 -5.52
N LEU A 119 11.02 7.16 -5.42
CA LEU A 119 10.99 7.90 -4.15
C LEU A 119 9.57 7.98 -3.56
N TYR A 120 8.60 8.39 -4.36
CA TYR A 120 7.21 8.49 -3.92
C TYR A 120 6.58 7.15 -3.62
N CYS A 121 6.94 6.11 -4.38
CA CYS A 121 6.49 4.76 -4.09
C CYS A 121 7.02 4.27 -2.74
N GLN A 122 8.30 4.50 -2.44
CA GLN A 122 8.88 4.14 -1.15
C GLN A 122 8.20 4.90 0.01
N ARG A 123 7.99 6.21 -0.15
CA ARG A 123 7.28 7.01 0.86
C ARG A 123 5.86 6.52 1.07
N LEU A 124 5.13 6.23 -0.01
CA LEU A 124 3.77 5.74 0.03
C LEU A 124 3.71 4.35 0.71
N ALA A 125 4.63 3.45 0.36
CA ALA A 125 4.74 2.14 0.97
C ALA A 125 4.99 2.23 2.48
N ASN A 126 5.91 3.10 2.92
CA ASN A 126 6.19 3.30 4.34
C ASN A 126 4.97 3.86 5.09
N SER A 127 4.27 4.84 4.53
CA SER A 127 3.07 5.42 5.18
C SER A 127 1.91 4.42 5.25
N ILE A 128 1.73 3.58 4.23
CA ILE A 128 0.74 2.49 4.25
C ILE A 128 1.14 1.43 5.27
N ALA A 129 2.41 1.05 5.33
CA ALA A 129 2.93 0.08 6.29
C ALA A 129 2.74 0.55 7.73
N ALA A 130 3.02 1.82 8.04
CA ALA A 130 2.76 2.42 9.34
C ALA A 130 1.28 2.40 9.73
N SER A 131 0.39 2.62 8.75
CA SER A 131 -1.07 2.58 8.96
C SER A 131 -1.54 1.15 9.27
N ARG A 132 -1.12 0.16 8.46
CA ARG A 132 -1.38 -1.27 8.69
C ARG A 132 -0.86 -1.73 10.04
N PHE A 133 0.37 -1.37 10.36
CA PHE A 133 0.99 -1.70 11.64
C PHE A 133 0.19 -1.15 12.81
N SER A 134 -0.24 0.11 12.74
CA SER A 134 -1.06 0.72 13.80
C SER A 134 -2.38 -0.05 14.01
N GLU A 135 -3.03 -0.48 12.93
CA GLU A 135 -4.26 -1.27 13.01
C GLU A 135 -4.03 -2.66 13.60
N ASP A 136 -3.00 -3.37 13.13
CA ASP A 136 -2.60 -4.68 13.67
C ASP A 136 -2.29 -4.61 15.17
N MET A 137 -1.55 -3.57 15.58
CA MET A 137 -1.17 -3.35 16.98
C MET A 137 -2.38 -2.98 17.86
N ASN A 138 -3.28 -2.13 17.37
CA ASN A 138 -4.51 -1.79 18.10
C ASN A 138 -5.38 -3.02 18.31
N ARG A 139 -5.63 -3.81 17.25
CA ARG A 139 -6.35 -5.09 17.36
C ARG A 139 -5.66 -6.05 18.33
N SER A 140 -4.33 -6.07 18.34
CA SER A 140 -3.56 -6.92 19.27
C SER A 140 -3.76 -6.49 20.74
N LEU A 141 -3.77 -5.18 21.00
CA LEU A 141 -4.05 -4.63 22.33
C LEU A 141 -5.50 -4.87 22.76
N ASP A 142 -6.46 -4.82 21.83
CA ASP A 142 -7.87 -5.13 22.09
C ASP A 142 -8.05 -6.59 22.50
N VAL A 143 -7.40 -7.53 21.79
CA VAL A 143 -7.41 -8.95 22.16
C VAL A 143 -6.88 -9.15 23.59
N LEU A 144 -5.77 -8.50 23.96
CA LEU A 144 -5.23 -8.58 25.32
C LEU A 144 -6.15 -7.91 26.36
N SER A 145 -6.78 -6.79 26.01
CA SER A 145 -7.72 -6.08 26.88
C SER A 145 -8.97 -6.89 27.16
N VAL A 146 -9.49 -7.59 26.15
CA VAL A 146 -10.65 -8.48 26.33
C VAL A 146 -10.23 -9.75 27.06
N ALA A 147 -9.05 -10.29 26.77
CA ALA A 147 -8.53 -11.46 27.47
C ALA A 147 -8.34 -11.19 28.97
N SER A 148 -7.89 -10.00 29.39
CA SER A 148 -7.73 -9.68 30.82
C SER A 148 -9.07 -9.55 31.57
N GLN A 149 -10.16 -9.28 30.85
CA GLN A 149 -11.52 -9.20 31.39
C GLN A 149 -12.21 -10.56 31.49
N ASN A 150 -11.58 -11.65 31.03
CA ASN A 150 -12.17 -12.98 31.10
C ASN A 150 -12.40 -13.40 32.57
N PRO A 151 -13.66 -13.62 32.98
CA PRO A 151 -13.97 -13.99 34.37
C PRO A 151 -13.42 -15.36 34.74
N ASN A 152 -13.21 -16.25 33.75
CA ASN A 152 -12.71 -17.61 33.95
C ASN A 152 -11.20 -17.69 34.20
N LEU A 153 -10.47 -16.58 34.12
CA LEU A 153 -9.03 -16.56 34.38
C LEU A 153 -8.73 -16.37 35.88
N PRO A 154 -7.74 -17.07 36.44
CA PRO A 154 -7.21 -16.76 37.77
C PRO A 154 -6.62 -15.34 37.83
N ASP A 155 -6.63 -14.71 39.01
CA ASP A 155 -6.12 -13.33 39.21
C ASP A 155 -4.66 -13.16 38.77
N LEU A 156 -3.81 -14.15 39.07
CA LEU A 156 -2.41 -14.17 38.62
C LEU A 156 -2.29 -14.08 37.10
N ARG A 157 -3.16 -14.80 36.37
CA ARG A 157 -3.16 -14.80 34.90
C ARG A 157 -3.75 -13.51 34.32
N ARG A 158 -4.77 -12.94 34.97
CA ARG A 158 -5.29 -11.61 34.60
C ARG A 158 -4.21 -10.54 34.73
N LYS A 159 -3.47 -10.55 35.84
CA LYS A 159 -2.37 -9.62 36.07
C LYS A 159 -1.24 -9.79 35.05
N GLU A 160 -0.85 -11.04 34.78
CA GLU A 160 0.16 -11.34 33.75
C GLU A 160 -0.21 -10.78 32.37
N ILE A 161 -1.48 -10.93 31.95
CA ILE A 161 -1.98 -10.38 30.68
C ILE A 161 -1.99 -8.85 30.70
N ALA A 162 -2.37 -8.22 31.82
CA ALA A 162 -2.36 -6.77 31.96
C ALA A 162 -0.93 -6.21 31.87
N ASP A 163 0.04 -6.84 32.56
CA ASP A 163 1.45 -6.45 32.51
C ASP A 163 2.01 -6.61 31.09
N LYS A 164 1.72 -7.73 30.43
CA LYS A 164 2.10 -8.01 29.04
C LYS A 164 1.52 -6.98 28.06
N ARG A 165 0.26 -6.57 28.25
CA ARG A 165 -0.39 -5.53 27.45
C ARG A 165 0.32 -4.19 27.60
N GLU A 166 0.68 -3.81 28.83
CA GLU A 166 1.36 -2.54 29.10
C GLU A 166 2.76 -2.51 28.48
N VAL A 167 3.53 -3.59 28.63
CA VAL A 167 4.86 -3.73 27.99
C VAL A 167 4.74 -3.67 26.46
N LEU A 168 3.75 -4.36 25.89
CA LEU A 168 3.52 -4.33 24.44
C LEU A 168 3.17 -2.91 23.97
N LYS A 169 2.27 -2.22 24.69
CA LYS A 169 1.89 -0.84 24.38
C LYS A 169 3.11 0.10 24.37
N GLN A 170 3.96 0.03 25.39
CA GLN A 170 5.19 0.84 25.45
C GLN A 170 6.12 0.56 24.25
N SER A 171 6.26 -0.71 23.86
CA SER A 171 7.06 -1.08 22.70
C SER A 171 6.46 -0.60 21.37
N ILE A 172 5.13 -0.60 21.25
CA ILE A 172 4.39 -0.06 20.10
C ILE A 172 4.59 1.45 20.02
N ASP A 173 4.40 2.17 21.12
CA ASP A 173 4.50 3.64 21.18
C ASP A 173 5.92 4.09 20.78
N ALA A 174 6.96 3.45 21.32
CA ALA A 174 8.34 3.72 20.92
C ALA A 174 8.60 3.42 19.43
N THR A 175 7.99 2.36 18.89
CA THR A 175 8.13 2.02 17.47
C THR A 175 7.41 3.04 16.58
N LEU A 176 6.22 3.50 16.97
CA LEU A 176 5.45 4.51 16.24
C LEU A 176 6.11 5.89 16.28
N GLU A 177 6.72 6.26 17.40
CA GLU A 177 7.46 7.52 17.54
C GLU A 177 8.64 7.58 16.56
N LEU A 178 9.48 6.54 16.54
CA LEU A 178 10.58 6.40 15.57
C LEU A 178 10.09 6.44 14.11
N GLN A 179 8.87 5.98 13.86
CA GLN A 179 8.28 5.99 12.51
C GLN A 179 7.74 7.34 12.12
N ARG A 180 7.13 8.08 13.05
CA ARG A 180 6.66 9.46 12.83
C ARG A 180 7.82 10.41 12.53
N GLU A 181 8.98 10.21 13.16
CA GLU A 181 10.18 10.99 12.85
C GLU A 181 10.72 10.71 11.45
N ARG A 182 10.59 9.47 10.97
CA ARG A 182 11.20 9.05 9.69
C ARG A 182 10.28 9.22 8.49
N ASN A 183 8.97 9.21 8.68
CA ASN A 183 8.01 9.12 7.59
C ASN A 183 6.99 10.26 7.61
N ALA A 184 6.68 10.77 6.41
CA ALA A 184 5.58 11.69 6.23
C ALA A 184 4.23 10.98 6.42
N PRO A 185 3.22 11.69 6.95
CA PRO A 185 1.89 11.13 7.07
C PRO A 185 1.31 10.88 5.67
N LEU A 186 0.52 9.81 5.56
CA LEU A 186 0.04 9.29 4.28
C LEU A 186 -0.67 10.35 3.43
N ASN A 187 -1.55 11.13 4.04
CA ASN A 187 -2.31 12.19 3.37
C ASN A 187 -1.40 13.22 2.67
N GLN A 188 -0.25 13.55 3.27
CA GLN A 188 0.72 14.45 2.66
C GLN A 188 1.40 13.79 1.45
N VAL A 189 1.79 12.51 1.57
CA VAL A 189 2.41 11.76 0.46
C VAL A 189 1.45 11.64 -0.71
N VAL A 190 0.20 11.26 -0.45
CA VAL A 190 -0.87 11.17 -1.47
C VAL A 190 -1.11 12.54 -2.12
N ALA A 191 -1.19 13.62 -1.34
CA ALA A 191 -1.39 14.97 -1.86
C ALA A 191 -0.19 15.46 -2.70
N GLN A 192 1.05 15.08 -2.36
CA GLN A 192 2.23 15.38 -3.17
C GLN A 192 2.18 14.60 -4.50
N ILE A 193 1.89 13.30 -4.44
CA ILE A 193 1.76 12.46 -5.64
C ILE A 193 0.70 13.02 -6.58
N ASN A 194 -0.46 13.40 -6.06
CA ASN A 194 -1.54 13.94 -6.87
C ASN A 194 -1.20 15.27 -7.51
N ARG A 195 -0.56 16.19 -6.77
CA ARG A 195 -0.13 17.48 -7.31
C ARG A 195 0.88 17.31 -8.43
N GLU A 196 1.98 16.60 -8.17
CA GLU A 196 3.04 16.43 -9.17
C GLU A 196 2.60 15.60 -10.37
N GLY A 197 1.89 14.50 -10.15
CA GLY A 197 1.38 13.67 -11.24
C GLY A 197 0.31 14.38 -12.07
N SER A 198 -0.48 15.29 -11.48
CA SER A 198 -1.42 16.12 -12.23
C SER A 198 -0.71 17.14 -13.12
N ALA A 199 0.34 17.80 -12.61
CA ALA A 199 1.13 18.76 -13.37
C ALA A 199 1.78 18.08 -14.59
N ILE A 200 2.44 16.94 -14.38
CA ILE A 200 3.08 16.18 -15.47
C ILE A 200 2.06 15.75 -16.51
N ARG A 201 0.85 15.33 -16.10
CA ARG A 201 -0.20 14.97 -17.06
C ARG A 201 -0.70 16.17 -17.87
N GLN A 202 -0.81 17.35 -17.25
CA GLN A 202 -1.17 18.56 -17.96
C GLN A 202 -0.10 18.92 -18.99
N ASP A 203 1.18 18.85 -18.62
CA ASP A 203 2.30 19.11 -19.52
C ASP A 203 2.31 18.14 -20.71
N LEU A 204 2.18 16.84 -20.45
CA LEU A 204 2.10 15.80 -21.51
C LEU A 204 0.86 15.97 -22.40
N SER A 205 -0.26 16.44 -21.85
CA SER A 205 -1.46 16.73 -22.62
C SER A 205 -1.26 17.94 -23.53
N ASN A 206 -0.64 19.00 -23.01
CA ASN A 206 -0.33 20.20 -23.77
C ASN A 206 0.66 19.89 -24.91
N GLU A 207 1.70 19.10 -24.63
CA GLU A 207 2.64 18.65 -25.67
C GLU A 207 1.96 17.82 -26.78
N ARG A 208 0.99 16.98 -26.42
CA ARG A 208 0.21 16.23 -27.42
C ARG A 208 -0.66 17.14 -28.27
N ILE A 209 -1.37 18.08 -27.65
CA ILE A 209 -2.20 19.05 -28.37
C ILE A 209 -1.33 19.87 -29.35
N LEU A 210 -0.17 20.34 -28.92
CA LEU A 210 0.76 21.09 -29.77
C LEU A 210 1.28 20.25 -30.96
N ARG A 211 1.58 18.96 -30.75
CA ARG A 211 1.97 18.06 -31.84
C ARG A 211 0.82 17.75 -32.80
N ASP A 212 -0.38 17.58 -32.28
CA ASP A 212 -1.57 17.34 -33.10
C ASP A 212 -1.89 18.59 -33.93
N GLU A 213 -1.70 19.79 -33.37
CA GLU A 213 -1.80 21.07 -34.10
C GLU A 213 -0.74 21.17 -35.21
N GLU A 214 0.53 20.86 -34.92
CA GLU A 214 1.61 20.86 -35.92
C GLU A 214 1.36 19.85 -37.05
N THR A 215 0.83 18.66 -36.74
CA THR A 215 0.48 17.66 -37.76
C THR A 215 -0.72 18.10 -38.61
N LEU A 216 -1.76 18.67 -38.00
CA LEU A 216 -2.91 19.23 -38.71
C LEU A 216 -2.54 20.43 -39.58
N GLU A 217 -1.66 21.33 -39.11
CA GLU A 217 -1.15 22.44 -39.92
C GLU A 217 -0.31 21.92 -41.09
N THR A 218 0.51 20.90 -40.87
CA THR A 218 1.31 20.29 -41.94
C THR A 218 0.42 19.58 -42.97
N GLU A 219 -0.62 18.87 -42.53
CA GLU A 219 -1.60 18.24 -43.41
C GLU A 219 -2.46 19.27 -44.14
N SER A 220 -2.88 20.35 -43.48
CA SER A 220 -3.60 21.45 -44.13
C SER A 220 -2.72 22.21 -45.11
N ALA A 221 -1.43 22.41 -44.82
CA ALA A 221 -0.49 23.03 -45.73
C ALA A 221 -0.28 22.15 -46.96
N LYS A 222 -0.02 20.84 -46.77
CA LYS A 222 0.02 19.87 -47.87
C LYS A 222 -1.28 19.86 -48.67
N GLY A 223 -2.43 19.86 -47.99
CA GLY A 223 -3.74 19.98 -48.62
C GLY A 223 -3.83 21.21 -49.51
N ARG A 224 -3.46 22.40 -49.03
CA ARG A 224 -3.50 23.64 -49.84
C ARG A 224 -2.50 23.66 -51.00
N PHE A 225 -1.33 23.03 -50.87
CA PHE A 225 -0.33 22.97 -51.94
C PHE A 225 -0.61 21.86 -52.98
N PHE A 226 -1.37 20.82 -52.61
CA PHE A 226 -1.73 19.69 -53.47
C PHE A 226 -3.24 19.60 -53.77
N ASP A 227 -4.02 20.65 -53.46
CA ASP A 227 -5.42 20.75 -53.86
C ASP A 227 -5.48 21.07 -55.36
N CYS A 228 -5.45 20.02 -56.18
CA CYS A 228 -5.50 20.10 -57.63
C CYS A 228 -6.93 20.40 -58.15
N SER A 229 -7.81 20.98 -57.33
CA SER A 229 -9.18 21.34 -57.73
C SER A 229 -9.25 22.62 -58.57
N ASP A 230 -8.24 23.49 -58.51
CA ASP A 230 -8.14 24.72 -59.33
C ASP A 230 -7.24 24.57 -60.57
N GLY A 231 -6.67 23.40 -60.83
CA GLY A 231 -6.04 23.06 -62.12
C GLY A 231 -4.80 23.85 -62.56
N VAL A 232 -4.23 24.72 -61.72
CA VAL A 232 -3.12 25.61 -62.15
C VAL A 232 -1.72 25.01 -61.96
N LEU A 233 -1.49 24.00 -61.10
CA LEU A 233 -0.11 23.56 -60.77
C LEU A 233 0.08 22.07 -60.43
N CYS A 234 -0.77 21.18 -60.94
CA CYS A 234 -0.58 19.72 -60.79
C CYS A 234 -0.41 19.01 -62.14
N ASP A 235 0.51 19.48 -62.99
CA ASP A 235 1.13 18.58 -63.98
C ASP A 235 2.41 19.19 -64.54
N GLN A 236 3.55 18.52 -64.31
CA GLN A 236 4.61 18.26 -65.30
C GLN A 236 5.81 17.59 -64.62
N ASN A 237 5.77 16.25 -64.57
CA ASN A 237 6.80 15.35 -65.12
C ASN A 237 6.78 14.00 -64.41
N GLY A 238 6.01 13.08 -64.98
CA GLY A 238 6.07 11.65 -64.67
C GLY A 238 5.68 10.80 -65.87
N GLY A 239 6.03 11.24 -67.08
CA GLY A 239 5.77 10.51 -68.32
C GLY A 239 7.07 10.21 -69.06
N GLY A 240 7.51 8.96 -69.02
CA GLY A 240 8.65 8.48 -69.80
C GLY A 240 8.98 7.04 -69.48
N ARG A 241 8.69 6.16 -70.44
CA ARG A 241 9.07 4.74 -70.51
C ARG A 241 10.53 4.47 -70.15
#